data_AF-A0A951I2H3-F1
#
_entry.id   AF-A0A951I2H3-F1
#
_cell.length_a   1.000
_cell.length_b   1.000
_cell.length_c   1.000
_cell.angle_alpha   90.00
_cell.angle_beta   90.00
_cell.angle_gamma   90.00
#
_symmetry.space_group_name_H-M   'P 1'
#
loop_
_entity.id
_entity.type
_entity.pdbx_description
1 polymer ?
#
loop_
_entity_poly.entity_id
_entity_poly.type
_entity_poly.pdbx_seq_one_letter_code
_entity_poly.pdbx_strand_id
1 'polypeptide(L)'
;MSSTQATADNIPTTKATRTDDKQAVSIRSYLPAILTIVGALLMGALRIQVGGDHFISDGALMMLALACYLTAAVFHLMNLYAPSEMAQKVGLWTASLGVFFNLSSWLVRWVAAHDREVAILRANRHAAEQMPSFWRYIPFANLYDLSLAFAFGAGITTLLIAHRRNFRFLGAVSLPLASIILLLARFIGNEFIDLPPILDSYWRPIHVGVASLSYGVTLVCFAVAVVYLLKEGVKTEAMAIWSSIFSILVIGSVGLVGALSVSSLVHWSVYTSGVYRSATVIMGESARQTLPLRVDIPYVGPVLVLAALLLVGVIIAFGVYLAKQNEQARVWGHRLLKLALVAQAAGIALLISQVKTLTNLTQHIDPRQYEQFGRWLAERSGATKEQLAQASPELLIANAQDFVANSGSRLALSLNANPVELAALITALVATLFVIIFSFRTEKLREMLPPLDKLDSLMYKTASVAFAGLAILLITGAVWANESWGHYWSWDSKETGALVAWLTYAAFLHTRISRGWKGRSSAYFAIIGFL
;
A
#
# COMPACT_ATOMS: atom_id res chain seq x y z
N MET A 1 -37.69 -17.08 -74.52
CA MET A 1 -38.50 -18.26 -74.17
C MET A 1 -37.76 -19.05 -73.08
N SER A 2 -38.51 -19.49 -72.07
CA SER A 2 -38.23 -20.53 -71.05
C SER A 2 -37.01 -20.43 -70.10
N SER A 3 -37.35 -20.01 -68.88
CA SER A 3 -36.97 -20.52 -67.54
C SER A 3 -36.11 -21.79 -67.40
N THR A 4 -35.18 -21.78 -66.44
CA THR A 4 -35.02 -22.87 -65.45
C THR A 4 -34.36 -22.37 -64.15
N GLN A 5 -34.89 -22.85 -63.02
CA GLN A 5 -34.58 -22.50 -61.63
C GLN A 5 -33.36 -23.26 -61.06
N ALA A 6 -32.89 -22.71 -59.93
CA ALA A 6 -32.27 -23.36 -58.76
C ALA A 6 -30.76 -23.65 -58.76
N THR A 7 -30.06 -22.99 -57.83
CA THR A 7 -29.51 -23.61 -56.62
C THR A 7 -29.02 -22.51 -55.67
N ALA A 8 -29.51 -22.55 -54.43
CA ALA A 8 -29.15 -21.64 -53.35
C ALA A 8 -28.02 -22.28 -52.54
N ASP A 9 -26.84 -21.66 -52.53
CA ASP A 9 -25.75 -22.01 -51.63
C ASP A 9 -25.98 -21.37 -50.26
N ASN A 10 -26.28 -22.22 -49.28
CA ASN A 10 -26.34 -21.92 -47.87
C ASN A 10 -24.92 -21.67 -47.32
N ILE A 11 -24.55 -20.40 -47.13
CA ILE A 11 -23.44 -20.03 -46.24
C ILE A 11 -24.01 -19.83 -44.83
N PRO A 12 -23.60 -20.62 -43.81
CA PRO A 12 -24.08 -20.42 -42.45
C PRO A 12 -23.48 -19.13 -41.89
N THR A 13 -24.28 -18.07 -41.89
CA THR A 13 -23.99 -16.86 -41.12
C THR A 13 -24.09 -17.21 -39.64
N THR A 14 -22.95 -17.32 -38.97
CA THR A 14 -22.87 -17.33 -37.51
C THR A 14 -23.41 -15.99 -37.02
N LYS A 15 -24.71 -15.98 -36.68
CA LYS A 15 -25.32 -14.93 -35.87
C LYS A 15 -24.60 -14.89 -34.53
N ALA A 16 -23.56 -14.06 -34.44
CA ALA A 16 -23.07 -13.55 -33.18
C ALA A 16 -24.23 -12.77 -32.55
N THR A 17 -24.92 -13.39 -31.61
CA THR A 17 -25.95 -12.77 -30.79
C THR A 17 -25.30 -11.65 -29.98
N ARG A 18 -25.33 -10.45 -30.56
CA ARG A 18 -25.08 -9.19 -29.84
C ARG A 18 -26.30 -8.91 -28.97
N THR A 19 -26.47 -9.67 -27.90
CA THR A 19 -27.38 -9.31 -26.82
C THR A 19 -26.68 -8.25 -26.00
N ASP A 20 -26.94 -6.98 -26.32
CA ASP A 20 -26.66 -5.87 -25.43
C ASP A 20 -27.44 -6.10 -24.13
N ASP A 21 -26.73 -6.58 -23.11
CA ASP A 21 -27.25 -6.87 -21.80
C ASP A 21 -27.55 -5.55 -21.06
N LYS A 22 -28.70 -4.96 -21.37
CA LYS A 22 -29.38 -3.97 -20.52
C LYS A 22 -30.30 -4.68 -19.51
N GLN A 23 -29.87 -5.80 -18.91
CA GLN A 23 -30.55 -6.28 -17.72
C GLN A 23 -30.39 -5.25 -16.60
N ALA A 24 -31.53 -4.78 -16.07
CA ALA A 24 -31.55 -3.93 -14.89
C ALA A 24 -30.71 -4.59 -13.78
N VAL A 25 -29.71 -3.87 -13.27
CA VAL A 25 -28.83 -4.39 -12.23
C VAL A 25 -29.67 -4.68 -10.98
N SER A 26 -29.95 -5.96 -10.72
CA SER A 26 -30.71 -6.37 -9.55
C SER A 26 -29.95 -6.05 -8.27
N ILE A 27 -30.62 -5.60 -7.21
CA ILE A 27 -29.99 -5.40 -5.90
C ILE A 27 -29.39 -6.69 -5.34
N ARG A 28 -29.96 -7.85 -5.71
CA ARG A 28 -29.46 -9.20 -5.35
C ARG A 28 -28.01 -9.43 -5.75
N SER A 29 -27.61 -8.72 -6.78
CA SER A 29 -26.29 -8.78 -7.34
C SER A 29 -25.25 -8.26 -6.32
N TYR A 30 -25.56 -7.20 -5.58
CA TYR A 30 -24.69 -6.66 -4.53
C TYR A 30 -24.77 -7.39 -3.18
N LEU A 31 -25.51 -8.51 -3.07
CA LEU A 31 -25.66 -9.26 -1.82
C LEU A 31 -24.32 -9.59 -1.14
N PRO A 32 -23.25 -10.04 -1.84
CA PRO A 32 -21.98 -10.32 -1.17
C PRO A 32 -21.43 -9.08 -0.45
N ALA A 33 -21.43 -7.91 -1.10
CA ALA A 33 -20.97 -6.67 -0.48
C ALA A 33 -21.86 -6.25 0.71
N ILE A 34 -23.19 -6.30 0.52
CA ILE A 34 -24.15 -5.94 1.57
C ILE A 34 -23.98 -6.86 2.80
N LEU A 35 -23.90 -8.17 2.60
CA LEU A 35 -23.73 -9.16 3.67
C LEU A 35 -22.42 -8.95 4.42
N THR A 36 -21.33 -8.58 3.73
CA THR A 36 -20.06 -8.31 4.39
C THR A 36 -20.12 -7.07 5.28
N ILE A 37 -20.78 -6.01 4.84
CA ILE A 37 -20.95 -4.77 5.62
C ILE A 37 -21.85 -5.04 6.82
N VAL A 38 -23.03 -5.62 6.59
CA VAL A 38 -24.00 -5.94 7.65
C VAL A 38 -23.39 -6.89 8.67
N GLY A 39 -22.71 -7.94 8.20
CA GLY A 39 -22.01 -8.89 9.08
C GLY A 39 -20.95 -8.20 9.94
N ALA A 40 -20.14 -7.32 9.36
CA ALA A 40 -19.09 -6.63 10.12
C ALA A 40 -19.69 -5.68 11.17
N LEU A 41 -20.78 -4.99 10.84
CA LEU A 41 -21.52 -4.16 11.80
C LEU A 41 -22.09 -5.01 12.95
N LEU A 42 -22.64 -6.19 12.65
CA LEU A 42 -23.09 -7.14 13.68
C LEU A 42 -21.93 -7.63 14.55
N MET A 43 -20.75 -7.86 13.96
CA MET A 43 -19.55 -8.26 14.69
C MET A 43 -19.07 -7.14 15.64
N GLY A 44 -19.12 -5.88 15.20
CA GLY A 44 -18.86 -4.71 16.05
C GLY A 44 -19.88 -4.57 17.18
N ALA A 45 -21.17 -4.74 16.89
CA ALA A 45 -22.22 -4.72 17.91
C ALA A 45 -22.06 -5.86 18.94
N LEU A 46 -21.70 -7.06 18.48
CA LEU A 46 -21.40 -8.19 19.36
C LEU A 46 -20.19 -7.89 20.25
N ARG A 47 -19.14 -7.24 19.72
CA ARG A 47 -18.01 -6.80 20.53
C ARG A 47 -18.43 -5.84 21.64
N ILE A 48 -19.35 -4.91 21.38
CA ILE A 48 -19.88 -3.99 22.40
C ILE A 48 -20.59 -4.78 23.51
N GLN A 49 -21.35 -5.82 23.16
CA GLN A 49 -22.12 -6.61 24.12
C GLN A 49 -21.27 -7.58 24.95
N VAL A 50 -20.28 -8.25 24.32
CA VAL A 50 -19.48 -9.31 24.96
C VAL A 50 -18.33 -8.76 25.81
N GLY A 51 -17.85 -7.54 25.52
CA GLY A 51 -16.67 -6.98 26.16
C GLY A 51 -15.35 -7.46 25.56
N GLY A 52 -14.24 -6.83 25.94
CA GLY A 52 -12.93 -6.98 25.28
C GLY A 52 -12.17 -8.24 25.61
N ASP A 53 -12.24 -8.67 26.87
CA ASP A 53 -11.39 -9.75 27.39
C ASP A 53 -11.70 -11.12 26.77
N HIS A 54 -12.91 -11.28 26.21
CA HIS A 54 -13.40 -12.55 25.65
C HIS A 54 -13.69 -12.45 24.14
N PHE A 55 -13.23 -11.39 23.47
CA PHE A 55 -13.49 -11.17 22.05
C PHE A 55 -12.22 -11.26 21.22
N ILE A 56 -12.36 -11.63 19.95
CA ILE A 56 -11.24 -11.68 19.02
C ILE A 56 -10.62 -10.28 18.86
N SER A 57 -9.28 -10.19 18.91
CA SER A 57 -8.60 -8.90 18.77
C SER A 57 -8.70 -8.35 17.34
N ASP A 58 -8.58 -7.02 17.22
CA ASP A 58 -8.51 -6.33 15.92
C ASP A 58 -7.37 -6.89 15.06
N GLY A 59 -6.20 -7.14 15.66
CA GLY A 59 -5.05 -7.71 14.97
C GLY A 59 -5.29 -9.13 14.45
N ALA A 60 -6.03 -9.96 15.19
CA ALA A 60 -6.38 -11.31 14.72
C ALA A 60 -7.37 -11.26 13.53
N LEU A 61 -8.37 -10.37 13.60
CA LEU A 61 -9.29 -10.13 12.48
C LEU A 61 -8.57 -9.58 11.23
N MET A 62 -7.61 -8.65 11.41
CA MET A 62 -6.78 -8.16 10.32
C MET A 62 -5.98 -9.31 9.67
N MET A 63 -5.41 -10.22 10.46
CA MET A 63 -4.69 -11.38 9.93
C MET A 63 -5.59 -12.33 9.14
N LEU A 64 -6.83 -12.55 9.59
CA LEU A 64 -7.83 -13.30 8.83
C LEU A 64 -8.20 -12.59 7.53
N ALA A 65 -8.33 -11.27 7.55
CA ALA A 65 -8.58 -10.46 6.36
C ALA A 65 -7.44 -10.59 5.34
N LEU A 66 -6.19 -10.50 5.80
CA LEU A 66 -5.00 -10.68 4.97
C LEU A 66 -4.98 -12.08 4.33
N ALA A 67 -5.20 -13.14 5.12
CA ALA A 67 -5.26 -14.50 4.61
C ALA A 67 -6.36 -14.66 3.54
N CYS A 68 -7.53 -14.06 3.78
CA CYS A 68 -8.64 -14.07 2.83
C CYS A 68 -8.33 -13.31 1.54
N TYR A 69 -7.73 -12.12 1.60
CA TYR A 69 -7.32 -11.37 0.41
C TYR A 69 -6.22 -12.06 -0.39
N LEU A 70 -5.24 -12.68 0.27
CA LEU A 70 -4.20 -13.47 -0.41
C LEU A 70 -4.81 -14.70 -1.09
N THR A 71 -5.70 -15.40 -0.40
CA THR A 71 -6.41 -16.55 -0.97
C THR A 71 -7.24 -16.12 -2.18
N ALA A 72 -8.01 -15.04 -2.04
CA ALA A 72 -8.80 -14.48 -3.13
C ALA A 72 -7.93 -14.08 -4.33
N ALA A 73 -6.81 -13.40 -4.08
CA ALA A 73 -5.84 -13.02 -5.10
C ALA A 73 -5.34 -14.25 -5.89
N VAL A 74 -4.93 -15.31 -5.19
CA VAL A 74 -4.45 -16.56 -5.82
C VAL A 74 -5.55 -17.21 -6.66
N PHE A 75 -6.78 -17.31 -6.15
CA PHE A 75 -7.88 -17.93 -6.89
C PHE A 75 -8.35 -17.09 -8.08
N HIS A 76 -8.37 -15.76 -7.95
CA HIS A 76 -8.65 -14.86 -9.06
C HIS A 76 -7.55 -14.94 -10.14
N LEU A 77 -6.29 -15.04 -9.73
CA LEU A 77 -5.16 -15.23 -10.63
C LEU A 77 -5.22 -16.60 -11.31
N MET A 78 -5.50 -17.67 -10.57
CA MET A 78 -5.68 -19.02 -11.13
C MET A 78 -6.81 -19.04 -12.15
N ASN A 79 -7.95 -18.41 -11.84
CA ASN A 79 -9.07 -18.28 -12.76
C ASN A 79 -8.71 -17.47 -14.03
N LEU A 80 -7.67 -16.63 -13.98
CA LEU A 80 -7.14 -15.90 -15.13
C LEU A 80 -6.25 -16.76 -16.05
N TYR A 81 -5.67 -17.88 -15.57
CA TYR A 81 -4.89 -18.80 -16.41
C TYR A 81 -5.65 -20.06 -16.79
N ALA A 82 -6.47 -20.54 -15.87
CA ALA A 82 -7.28 -21.74 -15.95
C ALA A 82 -8.68 -21.43 -15.40
N PRO A 83 -9.59 -20.88 -16.25
CA PRO A 83 -10.95 -20.58 -15.85
C PRO A 83 -11.64 -21.79 -15.23
N SER A 84 -12.14 -21.64 -14.01
CA SER A 84 -12.93 -22.67 -13.36
C SER A 84 -14.00 -22.04 -12.48
N GLU A 85 -15.21 -22.61 -12.51
CA GLU A 85 -16.29 -22.13 -11.65
C GLU A 85 -15.90 -22.18 -10.17
N MET A 86 -15.17 -23.22 -9.76
CA MET A 86 -14.68 -23.37 -8.39
C MET A 86 -13.76 -22.21 -8.02
N ALA A 87 -12.73 -21.92 -8.80
CA ALA A 87 -11.80 -20.82 -8.50
C ALA A 87 -12.51 -19.48 -8.46
N GLN A 88 -13.46 -19.26 -9.37
CA GLN A 88 -14.26 -18.05 -9.39
C GLN A 88 -15.12 -17.88 -8.14
N LYS A 89 -15.79 -18.95 -7.68
CA LYS A 89 -16.63 -18.93 -6.48
C LYS A 89 -15.77 -18.75 -5.23
N VAL A 90 -14.70 -19.54 -5.09
CA VAL A 90 -13.78 -19.45 -3.95
C VAL A 90 -13.12 -18.07 -3.89
N GLY A 91 -12.65 -17.54 -5.01
CA GLY A 91 -12.07 -16.20 -5.09
C GLY A 91 -13.05 -15.11 -4.62
N LEU A 92 -14.31 -15.16 -5.08
CA LEU A 92 -15.32 -14.17 -4.67
C LEU A 92 -15.72 -14.31 -3.19
N TRP A 93 -15.90 -15.53 -2.69
CA TRP A 93 -16.25 -15.77 -1.28
C TRP A 93 -15.12 -15.35 -0.35
N THR A 94 -13.88 -15.69 -0.67
CA THR A 94 -12.71 -15.29 0.12
C THR A 94 -12.45 -13.78 0.01
N ALA A 95 -12.70 -13.14 -1.13
CA ALA A 95 -12.66 -11.67 -1.23
C ALA A 95 -13.73 -11.03 -0.33
N SER A 96 -14.95 -11.58 -0.32
CA SER A 96 -16.04 -11.12 0.53
C SER A 96 -15.69 -11.27 2.01
N LEU A 97 -15.22 -12.45 2.43
CA LEU A 97 -14.74 -12.70 3.78
C LEU A 97 -13.59 -11.76 4.16
N GLY A 98 -12.67 -11.47 3.24
CA GLY A 98 -11.59 -10.51 3.46
C GLY A 98 -12.12 -9.11 3.75
N VAL A 99 -13.09 -8.62 2.97
CA VAL A 99 -13.75 -7.32 3.22
C VAL A 99 -14.47 -7.32 4.57
N PHE A 100 -15.19 -8.40 4.89
CA PHE A 100 -15.85 -8.58 6.18
C PHE A 100 -14.85 -8.51 7.34
N PHE A 101 -13.80 -9.33 7.33
CA PHE A 101 -12.83 -9.36 8.43
C PHE A 101 -12.03 -8.06 8.56
N ASN A 102 -11.75 -7.38 7.43
CA ASN A 102 -11.07 -6.10 7.44
C ASN A 102 -11.93 -5.02 8.13
N LEU A 103 -13.20 -4.90 7.71
CA LEU A 103 -14.13 -3.97 8.34
C LEU A 103 -14.38 -4.33 9.81
N SER A 104 -14.54 -5.62 10.14
CA SER A 104 -14.68 -6.09 11.51
C SER A 104 -13.47 -5.75 12.37
N SER A 105 -12.24 -5.91 11.84
CA SER A 105 -11.01 -5.51 12.54
C SER A 105 -11.06 -4.04 12.92
N TRP A 106 -11.43 -3.19 11.97
CA TRP A 106 -11.52 -1.75 12.18
C TRP A 106 -12.63 -1.35 13.17
N LEU A 107 -13.82 -1.99 13.10
CA LEU A 107 -14.92 -1.75 14.03
C LEU A 107 -14.62 -2.25 15.45
N VAL A 108 -14.00 -3.44 15.60
CA VAL A 108 -13.56 -3.94 16.91
C VAL A 108 -12.53 -3.00 17.52
N ARG A 109 -11.62 -2.47 16.69
CA ARG A 109 -10.65 -1.48 17.13
C ARG A 109 -11.27 -0.18 17.59
N TRP A 110 -12.35 0.27 16.93
CA TRP A 110 -13.11 1.44 17.37
C TRP A 110 -13.68 1.22 18.78
N VAL A 111 -14.32 0.08 19.02
CA VAL A 111 -14.85 -0.26 20.35
C VAL A 111 -13.71 -0.35 21.38
N ALA A 112 -12.58 -0.96 21.03
CA ALA A 112 -11.42 -1.06 21.91
C ALA A 112 -10.81 0.31 22.25
N ALA A 113 -10.76 1.24 21.29
CA ALA A 113 -10.29 2.61 21.52
C ALA A 113 -11.19 3.36 22.51
N HIS A 114 -12.51 3.22 22.34
CA HIS A 114 -13.49 3.77 23.27
C HIS A 114 -13.34 3.17 24.68
N ASP A 115 -13.22 1.84 24.79
CA ASP A 115 -13.08 1.16 26.09
C ASP A 115 -11.80 1.60 26.82
N ARG A 116 -10.69 1.74 26.10
CA ARG A 116 -9.42 2.29 26.65
C ARG A 116 -9.64 3.67 27.24
N GLU A 117 -10.25 4.58 26.49
CA GLU A 117 -10.42 5.96 26.94
C GLU A 117 -11.36 6.06 28.14
N VAL A 118 -12.48 5.32 28.09
CA VAL A 118 -13.42 5.25 29.21
C VAL A 118 -12.73 4.72 30.47
N ALA A 119 -11.83 3.75 30.35
CA ALA A 119 -11.04 3.25 31.48
C ALA A 119 -10.10 4.32 32.05
N ILE A 120 -9.41 5.08 31.19
CA ILE A 120 -8.53 6.19 31.61
C ILE A 120 -9.33 7.29 32.33
N LEU A 121 -10.46 7.71 31.76
CA LEU A 121 -11.31 8.75 32.35
C LEU A 121 -11.91 8.32 33.69
N ARG A 122 -12.33 7.06 33.81
CA ARG A 122 -12.81 6.49 35.08
C ARG A 122 -11.70 6.44 36.13
N ALA A 123 -10.48 6.07 35.74
CA ALA A 123 -9.32 6.04 36.64
C ALA A 123 -8.99 7.46 37.17
N ASN A 124 -9.12 8.48 36.33
CA ASN A 124 -8.89 9.89 36.67
C ASN A 124 -10.08 10.57 37.38
N ARG A 125 -11.14 9.82 37.73
CA ARG A 125 -12.37 10.30 38.39
C ARG A 125 -13.08 11.46 37.69
N HIS A 126 -12.99 11.55 36.36
CA HIS A 126 -13.81 12.50 35.61
C HIS A 126 -15.30 12.13 35.70
N ALA A 127 -16.17 13.15 35.75
CA ALA A 127 -17.61 12.94 35.79
C ALA A 127 -18.11 12.31 34.47
N ALA A 128 -19.11 11.42 34.56
CA ALA A 128 -19.71 10.78 33.38
C ALA A 128 -20.27 11.79 32.35
N GLU A 129 -20.61 13.00 32.79
CA GLU A 129 -21.10 14.10 31.95
C GLU A 129 -20.04 14.69 31.02
N GLN A 130 -18.75 14.46 31.29
CA GLN A 130 -17.63 14.92 30.46
C GLN A 130 -17.21 13.87 29.41
N MET A 131 -17.91 12.72 29.33
CA MET A 131 -17.57 11.65 28.40
C MET A 131 -17.79 12.09 26.95
N PRO A 132 -16.73 12.10 26.10
CA PRO A 132 -16.89 12.41 24.69
C PRO A 132 -17.77 11.39 23.97
N SER A 133 -18.41 11.84 22.89
CA SER A 133 -19.25 10.98 22.05
C SER A 133 -18.49 9.75 21.53
N PHE A 134 -19.18 8.60 21.45
CA PHE A 134 -18.64 7.34 20.90
C PHE A 134 -17.96 7.51 19.54
N TRP A 135 -18.48 8.42 18.71
CA TRP A 135 -17.97 8.76 17.38
C TRP A 135 -16.57 9.39 17.38
N ARG A 136 -16.15 10.01 18.49
CA ARG A 136 -14.81 10.59 18.64
C ARG A 136 -13.71 9.53 18.51
N TYR A 137 -13.98 8.29 18.90
CA TYR A 137 -12.96 7.24 19.04
C TYR A 137 -12.77 6.38 17.79
N ILE A 138 -13.35 6.76 16.65
CA ILE A 138 -13.12 6.03 15.40
C ILE A 138 -11.61 6.04 15.08
N PRO A 139 -10.98 4.87 14.86
CA PRO A 139 -9.53 4.76 14.72
C PRO A 139 -9.05 5.38 13.42
N PHE A 140 -8.26 6.44 13.54
CA PHE A 140 -7.53 7.15 12.48
C PHE A 140 -6.29 7.88 13.05
N ALA A 141 -5.76 7.40 14.18
CA ALA A 141 -4.71 8.10 14.90
C ALA A 141 -3.31 7.75 14.39
N ASN A 142 -3.15 6.58 13.78
CA ASN A 142 -1.85 6.06 13.35
C ASN A 142 -1.91 5.44 11.95
N LEU A 143 -0.76 5.05 11.42
CA LEU A 143 -0.64 4.44 10.09
C LEU A 143 -1.29 3.05 9.99
N TYR A 144 -1.45 2.34 11.11
CA TYR A 144 -2.15 1.05 11.14
C TYR A 144 -3.64 1.24 10.85
N ASP A 145 -4.27 2.21 11.51
CA ASP A 145 -5.68 2.58 11.30
C ASP A 145 -5.93 2.97 9.84
N LEU A 146 -5.06 3.83 9.30
CA LEU A 146 -5.11 4.27 7.91
C LEU A 146 -4.96 3.09 6.94
N SER A 147 -4.08 2.14 7.24
CA SER A 147 -3.85 0.95 6.41
C SER A 147 -5.08 0.03 6.39
N LEU A 148 -5.75 -0.17 7.53
CA LEU A 148 -7.00 -0.94 7.60
C LEU A 148 -8.08 -0.27 6.73
N ALA A 149 -8.31 1.03 6.91
CA ALA A 149 -9.32 1.77 6.18
C ALA A 149 -9.04 1.82 4.66
N PHE A 150 -7.79 2.01 4.26
CA PHE A 150 -7.37 2.00 2.86
C PHE A 150 -7.55 0.60 2.25
N ALA A 151 -7.04 -0.46 2.89
CA ALA A 151 -7.22 -1.82 2.40
C ALA A 151 -8.70 -2.21 2.30
N PHE A 152 -9.53 -1.77 3.25
CA PHE A 152 -10.98 -1.94 3.20
C PHE A 152 -11.57 -1.22 1.98
N GLY A 153 -11.22 0.07 1.77
CA GLY A 153 -11.66 0.84 0.60
C GLY A 153 -11.32 0.18 -0.73
N ALA A 154 -10.10 -0.36 -0.87
CA ALA A 154 -9.66 -1.11 -2.04
C ALA A 154 -10.45 -2.43 -2.20
N GLY A 155 -10.63 -3.18 -1.11
CA GLY A 155 -11.36 -4.44 -1.08
C GLY A 155 -12.85 -4.28 -1.44
N ILE A 156 -13.55 -3.33 -0.81
CA ILE A 156 -14.98 -3.09 -1.07
C ILE A 156 -15.20 -2.56 -2.49
N THR A 157 -14.35 -1.65 -2.98
CA THR A 157 -14.43 -1.16 -4.36
C THR A 157 -14.24 -2.31 -5.35
N THR A 158 -13.25 -3.18 -5.09
CA THR A 158 -13.04 -4.39 -5.89
C THR A 158 -14.27 -5.28 -5.88
N LEU A 159 -14.87 -5.55 -4.71
CA LEU A 159 -16.03 -6.42 -4.56
C LEU A 159 -17.27 -5.87 -5.28
N LEU A 160 -17.53 -4.56 -5.16
CA LEU A 160 -18.64 -3.87 -5.84
C LEU A 160 -18.51 -3.95 -7.36
N ILE A 161 -17.29 -3.87 -7.90
CA ILE A 161 -17.03 -3.98 -9.34
C ILE A 161 -17.06 -5.46 -9.79
N ALA A 162 -16.44 -6.36 -9.03
CA ALA A 162 -16.34 -7.79 -9.29
C ALA A 162 -17.67 -8.53 -9.20
N HIS A 163 -18.71 -7.86 -8.68
CA HIS A 163 -20.08 -8.34 -8.81
C HIS A 163 -20.40 -8.73 -10.28
N ARG A 164 -19.99 -7.89 -11.23
CA ARG A 164 -20.12 -8.19 -12.66
C ARG A 164 -19.06 -9.19 -13.09
N ARG A 165 -19.49 -10.32 -13.69
CA ARG A 165 -18.59 -11.41 -14.12
C ARG A 165 -17.39 -10.95 -14.94
N ASN A 166 -17.60 -9.99 -15.85
CA ASN A 166 -16.55 -9.45 -16.72
C ASN A 166 -15.45 -8.71 -15.95
N PHE A 167 -15.70 -8.23 -14.73
CA PHE A 167 -14.71 -7.49 -13.94
C PHE A 167 -14.11 -8.29 -12.78
N ARG A 168 -14.41 -9.60 -12.68
CA ARG A 168 -13.85 -10.47 -11.64
C ARG A 168 -12.34 -10.66 -11.74
N PHE A 169 -11.72 -10.42 -12.90
CA PHE A 169 -10.26 -10.44 -13.05
C PHE A 169 -9.59 -9.37 -12.19
N LEU A 170 -10.29 -8.28 -11.86
CA LEU A 170 -9.74 -7.16 -11.11
C LEU A 170 -9.19 -7.61 -9.75
N GLY A 171 -9.84 -8.60 -9.14
CA GLY A 171 -9.38 -9.20 -7.89
C GLY A 171 -7.98 -9.84 -7.98
N ALA A 172 -7.52 -10.23 -9.18
CA ALA A 172 -6.16 -10.74 -9.39
C ALA A 172 -5.08 -9.65 -9.33
N VAL A 173 -5.47 -8.37 -9.37
CA VAL A 173 -4.54 -7.23 -9.35
C VAL A 173 -4.74 -6.35 -8.11
N SER A 174 -5.99 -6.01 -7.76
CA SER A 174 -6.27 -5.12 -6.64
C SER A 174 -6.16 -5.78 -5.26
N LEU A 175 -6.57 -7.06 -5.10
CA LEU A 175 -6.49 -7.76 -3.82
C LEU A 175 -5.06 -8.13 -3.38
N PRO A 176 -4.11 -8.46 -4.29
CA PRO A 176 -2.70 -8.50 -3.91
C PRO A 176 -2.20 -7.19 -3.31
N LEU A 177 -2.56 -6.04 -3.92
CA LEU A 177 -2.16 -4.73 -3.42
C LEU A 177 -2.81 -4.42 -2.06
N ALA A 178 -4.10 -4.74 -1.88
CA ALA A 178 -4.76 -4.63 -0.59
C ALA A 178 -4.12 -5.53 0.49
N SER A 179 -3.69 -6.74 0.10
CA SER A 179 -2.93 -7.64 0.98
C SER A 179 -1.59 -7.04 1.41
N ILE A 180 -0.87 -6.35 0.52
CA ILE A 180 0.39 -5.67 0.86
C ILE A 180 0.14 -4.57 1.90
N ILE A 181 -0.94 -3.80 1.75
CA ILE A 181 -1.31 -2.76 2.72
C ILE A 181 -1.58 -3.37 4.10
N LEU A 182 -2.31 -4.48 4.19
CA LEU A 182 -2.56 -5.17 5.47
C LEU A 182 -1.28 -5.82 6.04
N LEU A 183 -0.43 -6.38 5.18
CA LEU A 183 0.86 -6.91 5.58
C LEU A 183 1.75 -5.80 6.17
N LEU A 184 1.74 -4.62 5.58
CA LEU A 184 2.43 -3.45 6.12
C LEU A 184 1.86 -3.02 7.47
N ALA A 185 0.53 -2.95 7.59
CA ALA A 185 -0.13 -2.64 8.86
C ALA A 185 0.39 -3.53 10.00
N ARG A 186 0.56 -4.83 9.73
CA ARG A 186 1.08 -5.78 10.73
C ARG A 186 2.45 -5.39 11.32
N PHE A 187 3.34 -4.82 10.51
CA PHE A 187 4.68 -4.38 10.93
C PHE A 187 4.69 -2.98 11.54
N ILE A 188 3.77 -2.10 11.12
CA ILE A 188 3.59 -0.77 11.73
C ILE A 188 3.24 -0.89 13.22
N GLY A 189 2.43 -1.88 13.56
CA GLY A 189 1.99 -2.10 14.94
C GLY A 189 0.65 -1.41 15.21
N ASN A 190 -0.12 -2.01 16.12
CA ASN A 190 -1.49 -1.65 16.42
C ASN A 190 -1.61 -0.86 17.74
N GLU A 191 -0.52 -0.24 18.19
CA GLU A 191 -0.48 0.53 19.44
C GLU A 191 -1.35 1.80 19.35
N PHE A 192 -2.04 2.13 20.43
CA PHE A 192 -2.82 3.37 20.51
C PHE A 192 -1.88 4.54 20.78
N ILE A 193 -2.01 5.61 20.00
CA ILE A 193 -1.23 6.84 20.14
C ILE A 193 -2.17 7.95 20.56
N ASP A 194 -1.78 8.68 21.59
CA ASP A 194 -2.53 9.86 22.04
C ASP A 194 -2.19 11.04 21.13
N LEU A 195 -3.19 11.54 20.41
CA LEU A 195 -3.04 12.66 19.49
C LEU A 195 -2.93 13.98 20.28
N PRO A 196 -2.20 14.99 19.76
CA PRO A 196 -2.27 16.34 20.28
C PRO A 196 -3.73 16.81 20.36
N PRO A 197 -4.14 17.55 21.41
CA PRO A 197 -5.55 17.91 21.63
C PRO A 197 -6.21 18.58 20.42
N ILE A 198 -5.44 19.34 19.64
CA ILE A 198 -5.94 20.07 18.46
C ILE A 198 -6.34 19.17 17.28
N LEU A 199 -5.75 17.97 17.21
CA LEU A 199 -6.07 16.93 16.22
C LEU A 199 -7.11 15.94 16.76
N ASP A 200 -7.48 16.08 18.04
CA ASP A 200 -8.47 15.24 18.68
C ASP A 200 -9.88 15.85 18.62
N SER A 201 -10.52 15.74 17.44
CA SER A 201 -11.86 16.28 17.18
C SER A 201 -12.73 15.31 16.36
N TYR A 202 -14.03 15.62 16.26
CA TYR A 202 -15.00 14.82 15.49
C TYR A 202 -14.77 14.89 13.97
N TRP A 203 -14.00 15.86 13.48
CA TRP A 203 -13.63 15.95 12.07
C TRP A 203 -12.65 14.87 11.62
N ARG A 204 -11.80 14.38 12.52
CA ARG A 204 -10.81 13.35 12.20
C ARG A 204 -11.44 12.17 11.45
N PRO A 205 -12.48 11.48 11.97
CA PRO A 205 -13.05 10.36 11.25
C PRO A 205 -13.78 10.70 9.95
N ILE A 206 -14.33 11.92 9.84
CA ILE A 206 -14.98 12.38 8.61
C ILE A 206 -13.92 12.60 7.53
N HIS A 207 -12.94 13.45 7.81
CA HIS A 207 -11.91 13.83 6.86
C HIS A 207 -11.01 12.64 6.49
N VAL A 208 -10.42 11.98 7.49
CA VAL A 208 -9.46 10.90 7.29
C VAL A 208 -10.14 9.64 6.74
N GLY A 209 -11.41 9.40 7.12
CA GLY A 209 -12.21 8.31 6.56
C GLY A 209 -12.50 8.50 5.08
N VAL A 210 -12.92 9.69 4.67
CA VAL A 210 -13.11 10.01 3.24
C VAL A 210 -11.79 9.90 2.47
N ALA A 211 -10.67 10.35 3.06
CA ALA A 211 -9.33 10.19 2.47
C ALA A 211 -9.03 8.73 2.15
N SER A 212 -9.15 7.87 3.17
CA SER A 212 -8.75 6.46 3.10
C SER A 212 -9.60 5.67 2.10
N LEU A 213 -10.91 5.92 2.06
CA LEU A 213 -11.81 5.29 1.09
C LEU A 213 -11.52 5.76 -0.35
N SER A 214 -11.23 7.05 -0.53
CA SER A 214 -10.88 7.62 -1.84
C SER A 214 -9.58 7.00 -2.37
N TYR A 215 -8.57 6.86 -1.52
CA TYR A 215 -7.33 6.17 -1.90
C TYR A 215 -7.58 4.70 -2.29
N GLY A 216 -8.48 4.01 -1.59
CA GLY A 216 -8.95 2.68 -1.98
C GLY A 216 -9.50 2.61 -3.41
N VAL A 217 -10.29 3.60 -3.81
CA VAL A 217 -10.82 3.71 -5.19
C VAL A 217 -9.72 4.03 -6.19
N THR A 218 -8.77 4.91 -5.84
CA THR A 218 -7.62 5.24 -6.72
C THR A 218 -6.75 4.02 -7.02
N LEU A 219 -6.52 3.15 -6.03
CA LEU A 219 -5.78 1.89 -6.20
C LEU A 219 -6.49 0.97 -7.19
N VAL A 220 -7.82 0.91 -7.13
CA VAL A 220 -8.60 0.13 -8.10
C VAL A 220 -8.54 0.78 -9.50
N CYS A 221 -8.58 2.10 -9.61
CA CYS A 221 -8.37 2.80 -10.87
C CYS A 221 -7.00 2.47 -11.48
N PHE A 222 -5.94 2.51 -10.67
CA PHE A 222 -4.59 2.08 -11.04
C PHE A 222 -4.58 0.62 -11.54
N ALA A 223 -5.21 -0.30 -10.81
CA ALA A 223 -5.30 -1.71 -11.22
C ALA A 223 -6.00 -1.88 -12.58
N VAL A 224 -7.06 -1.12 -12.84
CA VAL A 224 -7.75 -1.12 -14.14
C VAL A 224 -6.85 -0.56 -15.24
N ALA A 225 -6.09 0.49 -14.97
CA ALA A 225 -5.16 1.10 -15.93
C ALA A 225 -4.02 0.13 -16.32
N VAL A 226 -3.45 -0.59 -15.35
CA VAL A 226 -2.43 -1.62 -15.61
C VAL A 226 -3.00 -2.72 -16.49
N VAL A 227 -4.21 -3.20 -16.19
CA VAL A 227 -4.87 -4.23 -17.01
C VAL A 227 -5.26 -3.73 -18.40
N TYR A 228 -5.64 -2.46 -18.51
CA TYR A 228 -5.89 -1.82 -19.80
C TYR A 228 -4.65 -1.92 -20.70
N LEU A 229 -3.48 -1.51 -20.21
CA LEU A 229 -2.23 -1.57 -20.98
C LEU A 229 -1.87 -3.01 -21.36
N LEU A 230 -2.07 -3.97 -20.46
CA LEU A 230 -1.89 -5.39 -20.76
C LEU A 230 -2.78 -5.86 -21.91
N LYS A 231 -4.10 -5.56 -21.85
CA LYS A 231 -5.08 -5.93 -22.87
C LYS A 231 -4.76 -5.31 -24.23
N GLU A 232 -4.26 -4.08 -24.24
CA GLU A 232 -3.97 -3.32 -25.45
C GLU A 232 -2.68 -3.75 -26.16
N GLY A 233 -1.97 -4.73 -25.62
CA GLY A 233 -0.77 -5.26 -26.26
C GLY A 233 0.51 -4.53 -25.89
N VAL A 234 0.54 -3.75 -24.79
CA VAL A 234 1.82 -3.27 -24.25
C VAL A 234 2.69 -4.48 -23.92
N LYS A 235 3.93 -4.46 -24.39
CA LYS A 235 4.91 -5.51 -24.17
C LYS A 235 5.25 -5.59 -22.69
N THR A 236 5.24 -6.78 -22.12
CA THR A 236 5.58 -7.02 -20.70
C THR A 236 7.02 -6.62 -20.41
N GLU A 237 7.90 -6.67 -21.42
CA GLU A 237 9.27 -6.19 -21.34
C GLU A 237 9.35 -4.67 -21.10
N ALA A 238 8.42 -3.88 -21.65
CA ALA A 238 8.35 -2.45 -21.36
C ALA A 238 7.88 -2.19 -19.92
N MET A 239 6.91 -2.98 -19.45
CA MET A 239 6.47 -2.93 -18.04
C MET A 239 7.60 -3.35 -17.09
N ALA A 240 8.42 -4.32 -17.50
CA ALA A 240 9.57 -4.78 -16.75
C ALA A 240 10.63 -3.68 -16.57
N ILE A 241 10.88 -2.86 -17.60
CA ILE A 241 11.80 -1.71 -17.50
C ILE A 241 11.31 -0.75 -16.43
N TRP A 242 10.05 -0.32 -16.50
CA TRP A 242 9.49 0.64 -15.54
C TRP A 242 9.42 0.07 -14.11
N SER A 243 9.02 -1.20 -13.97
CA SER A 243 9.05 -1.89 -12.68
C SER A 243 10.49 -2.01 -12.15
N SER A 244 11.48 -2.21 -13.00
CA SER A 244 12.89 -2.29 -12.60
C SER A 244 13.42 -0.94 -12.13
N ILE A 245 13.08 0.15 -12.84
CA ILE A 245 13.40 1.52 -12.42
C ILE A 245 12.78 1.80 -11.05
N PHE A 246 11.48 1.52 -10.89
CA PHE A 246 10.78 1.68 -9.61
C PHE A 246 11.47 0.88 -8.49
N SER A 247 11.74 -0.42 -8.70
CA SER A 247 12.38 -1.26 -7.70
C SER A 247 13.81 -0.81 -7.36
N ILE A 248 14.58 -0.27 -8.31
CA ILE A 248 15.89 0.34 -8.05
C ILE A 248 15.73 1.60 -7.19
N LEU A 249 14.82 2.52 -7.54
CA LEU A 249 14.58 3.72 -6.73
C LEU A 249 14.17 3.38 -5.30
N VAL A 250 13.34 2.34 -5.13
CA VAL A 250 12.93 1.84 -3.82
C VAL A 250 14.09 1.23 -3.04
N ILE A 251 14.93 0.39 -3.66
CA ILE A 251 16.09 -0.20 -2.98
C ILE A 251 17.10 0.89 -2.58
N GLY A 252 17.27 1.92 -3.39
CA GLY A 252 18.17 3.05 -3.09
C GLY A 252 17.66 3.97 -1.98
N SER A 253 16.34 4.16 -1.90
CA SER A 253 15.73 5.01 -0.87
C SER A 253 15.70 4.33 0.50
N VAL A 254 15.78 3.01 0.55
CA VAL A 254 15.86 2.25 1.79
C VAL A 254 17.22 2.49 2.45
N GLY A 255 17.21 2.89 3.74
CA GLY A 255 18.41 3.34 4.44
C GLY A 255 18.62 4.86 4.43
N LEU A 256 17.73 5.65 3.80
CA LEU A 256 17.74 7.11 3.94
C LEU A 256 17.55 7.51 5.41
N VAL A 257 18.34 8.48 5.88
CA VAL A 257 18.18 9.09 7.19
C VAL A 257 17.28 10.32 7.05
N GLY A 258 16.10 10.31 7.69
CA GLY A 258 15.26 11.50 7.88
C GLY A 258 14.60 12.06 6.62
N ALA A 259 13.89 13.18 6.79
CA ALA A 259 13.05 13.84 5.79
C ALA A 259 13.76 14.03 4.43
N LEU A 260 12.98 14.02 3.35
CA LEU A 260 13.39 14.27 1.96
C LEU A 260 14.14 15.60 1.82
N SER A 261 15.43 15.62 2.15
CA SER A 261 16.34 16.73 1.84
C SER A 261 17.00 16.47 0.48
N VAL A 262 17.35 17.53 -0.24
CA VAL A 262 18.06 17.41 -1.52
C VAL A 262 19.38 16.64 -1.37
N SER A 263 20.04 16.76 -0.22
CA SER A 263 21.26 16.00 0.10
C SER A 263 21.01 14.50 0.31
N SER A 264 19.83 14.15 0.82
CA SER A 264 19.38 12.77 1.01
C SER A 264 19.04 12.10 -0.33
N LEU A 265 18.61 12.86 -1.34
CA LEU A 265 18.38 12.35 -2.71
C LEU A 265 19.68 11.88 -3.39
N VAL A 266 20.85 12.30 -2.89
CA VAL A 266 22.17 12.00 -3.49
C VAL A 266 22.92 10.89 -2.73
N HIS A 267 22.62 10.65 -1.45
CA HIS A 267 23.35 9.68 -0.61
C HIS A 267 22.54 8.41 -0.35
N TRP A 268 22.50 7.51 -1.33
CA TRP A 268 21.86 6.19 -1.22
C TRP A 268 22.82 5.17 -0.61
N SER A 269 22.78 4.96 0.72
CA SER A 269 23.77 4.15 1.45
C SER A 269 23.95 2.74 0.89
N VAL A 270 22.85 2.12 0.45
CA VAL A 270 22.87 0.78 -0.15
C VAL A 270 23.76 0.78 -1.39
N TYR A 271 23.69 1.81 -2.23
CA TYR A 271 24.45 1.86 -3.49
C TYR A 271 25.83 2.48 -3.36
N THR A 272 26.00 3.47 -2.50
CA THR A 272 27.28 4.17 -2.34
C THR A 272 28.25 3.40 -1.44
N SER A 273 27.73 2.78 -0.38
CA SER A 273 28.55 2.06 0.61
C SER A 273 28.32 0.55 0.63
N GLY A 274 27.31 0.03 -0.09
CA GLY A 274 26.98 -1.39 -0.02
C GLY A 274 26.38 -1.81 1.32
N VAL A 275 25.89 -0.85 2.13
CA VAL A 275 25.43 -1.09 3.50
C VAL A 275 23.95 -0.76 3.65
N TYR A 276 23.20 -1.71 4.21
CA TYR A 276 21.84 -1.51 4.69
C TYR A 276 21.89 -1.23 6.19
N ARG A 277 21.26 -0.13 6.63
CA ARG A 277 21.25 0.30 8.03
C ARG A 277 19.86 0.15 8.64
N SER A 278 19.71 -0.65 9.69
CA SER A 278 18.43 -0.82 10.40
C SER A 278 18.39 -0.01 11.68
N ALA A 279 17.22 0.52 12.06
CA ALA A 279 17.07 1.27 13.31
C ALA A 279 17.18 0.37 14.54
N THR A 280 17.79 0.90 15.61
CA THR A 280 17.91 0.23 16.91
C THR A 280 16.77 0.61 17.84
N VAL A 281 16.47 -0.29 18.76
CA VAL A 281 15.47 -0.12 19.82
C VAL A 281 16.12 -0.46 21.15
N ILE A 282 15.76 0.27 22.21
CA ILE A 282 16.05 -0.16 23.58
C ILE A 282 14.87 -0.95 24.11
N MET A 283 15.16 -2.15 24.60
CA MET A 283 14.20 -2.94 25.37
C MET A 283 14.28 -2.51 26.84
N GLY A 284 13.32 -1.68 27.29
CA GLY A 284 13.11 -1.36 28.70
C GLY A 284 12.04 -2.24 29.35
N GLU A 285 11.87 -2.18 30.68
CA GLU A 285 10.90 -2.98 31.44
C GLU A 285 9.42 -2.72 31.07
N SER A 286 9.10 -1.58 30.44
CA SER A 286 7.69 -1.18 30.21
C SER A 286 7.40 -0.60 28.82
N ALA A 287 8.41 -0.23 28.01
CA ALA A 287 8.18 0.36 26.69
C ALA A 287 9.36 0.16 25.73
N ARG A 288 9.06 -0.02 24.44
CA ARG A 288 10.03 -0.01 23.33
C ARG A 288 10.30 1.43 22.93
N GLN A 289 11.56 1.85 22.90
CA GLN A 289 11.94 3.17 22.39
C GLN A 289 12.86 3.02 21.19
N THR A 290 12.43 3.53 20.04
CA THR A 290 13.26 3.63 18.84
C THR A 290 14.33 4.68 19.07
N LEU A 291 15.58 4.34 18.76
CA LEU A 291 16.69 5.28 18.79
C LEU A 291 17.00 5.74 17.37
N PRO A 292 17.42 7.00 17.18
CA PRO A 292 18.00 7.46 15.92
C PRO A 292 19.45 6.96 15.74
N LEU A 293 19.73 5.75 16.19
CA LEU A 293 20.96 5.00 15.94
C LEU A 293 20.64 3.85 15.00
N ARG A 294 21.38 3.75 13.90
CA ARG A 294 21.23 2.68 12.93
C ARG A 294 22.43 1.75 12.97
N VAL A 295 22.15 0.46 12.81
CA VAL A 295 23.13 -0.62 12.80
C VAL A 295 23.27 -1.14 11.38
N ASP A 296 24.51 -1.30 10.95
CA ASP A 296 24.86 -1.90 9.67
C ASP A 296 24.53 -3.39 9.72
N ILE A 297 23.60 -3.84 8.87
CA ILE A 297 23.19 -5.23 8.83
C ILE A 297 24.09 -5.99 7.85
N PRO A 298 24.87 -6.98 8.32
CA PRO A 298 25.76 -7.73 7.45
C PRO A 298 25.01 -8.41 6.30
N TYR A 299 25.64 -8.48 5.13
CA TYR A 299 25.19 -9.18 3.91
C TYR A 299 23.92 -8.63 3.22
N VAL A 300 23.05 -7.89 3.91
CA VAL A 300 21.81 -7.36 3.32
C VAL A 300 22.12 -6.32 2.24
N GLY A 301 22.99 -5.35 2.54
CA GLY A 301 23.38 -4.31 1.59
C GLY A 301 23.95 -4.86 0.28
N PRO A 302 24.98 -5.74 0.30
CA PRO A 302 25.53 -6.32 -0.92
C PRO A 302 24.52 -7.12 -1.75
N VAL A 303 23.59 -7.85 -1.11
CA VAL A 303 22.54 -8.60 -1.82
C VAL A 303 21.52 -7.66 -2.47
N LEU A 304 21.19 -6.55 -1.82
CA LEU A 304 20.34 -5.50 -2.42
C LEU A 304 21.04 -4.78 -3.59
N VAL A 305 22.35 -4.55 -3.50
CA VAL A 305 23.16 -4.05 -4.64
C VAL A 305 23.13 -5.04 -5.79
N LEU A 306 23.33 -6.34 -5.53
CA LEU A 306 23.23 -7.39 -6.54
C LEU A 306 21.85 -7.38 -7.22
N ALA A 307 20.77 -7.28 -6.44
CA ALA A 307 19.42 -7.17 -6.97
C ALA A 307 19.28 -5.96 -7.91
N ALA A 308 19.79 -4.78 -7.51
CA ALA A 308 19.74 -3.58 -8.34
C ALA A 308 20.56 -3.71 -9.62
N LEU A 309 21.76 -4.30 -9.57
CA LEU A 309 22.59 -4.56 -10.76
C LEU A 309 21.89 -5.52 -11.74
N LEU A 310 21.23 -6.56 -11.23
CA LEU A 310 20.43 -7.46 -12.06
C LEU A 310 19.27 -6.71 -12.74
N LEU A 311 18.59 -5.81 -12.01
CA LEU A 311 17.52 -4.95 -12.56
C LEU A 311 18.05 -3.95 -13.60
N VAL A 312 19.25 -3.40 -13.43
CA VAL A 312 19.92 -2.60 -14.49
C VAL A 312 20.16 -3.47 -15.73
N GLY A 313 20.62 -4.70 -15.54
CA GLY A 313 20.76 -5.68 -16.62
C GLY A 313 19.43 -5.97 -17.34
N VAL A 314 18.32 -6.06 -16.59
CA VAL A 314 16.96 -6.18 -17.15
C VAL A 314 16.62 -4.98 -18.04
N ILE A 315 16.87 -3.76 -17.56
CA ILE A 315 16.59 -2.53 -18.30
C ILE A 315 17.38 -2.51 -19.62
N ILE A 316 18.67 -2.84 -19.57
CA ILE A 316 19.53 -2.88 -20.75
C ILE A 316 19.06 -3.96 -21.72
N ALA A 317 18.85 -5.18 -21.24
CA ALA A 317 18.47 -6.32 -22.08
C ALA A 317 17.12 -6.10 -22.77
N PHE A 318 16.11 -5.62 -22.04
CA PHE A 318 14.81 -5.30 -22.61
C PHE A 318 14.83 -4.03 -23.46
N GLY A 319 15.63 -3.03 -23.13
CA GLY A 319 15.85 -1.86 -23.98
C GLY A 319 16.42 -2.25 -25.35
N VAL A 320 17.43 -3.13 -25.37
CA VAL A 320 18.00 -3.69 -26.59
C VAL A 320 16.96 -4.52 -27.36
N TYR A 321 16.17 -5.34 -26.68
CA TYR A 321 15.08 -6.08 -27.32
C TYR A 321 14.05 -5.15 -27.96
N LEU A 322 13.61 -4.09 -27.27
CA LEU A 322 12.62 -3.16 -27.79
C LEU A 322 13.16 -2.33 -28.96
N ALA A 323 14.45 -1.97 -28.94
CA ALA A 323 15.07 -1.17 -29.99
C ALA A 323 15.48 -2.00 -31.23
N LYS A 324 16.03 -3.21 -31.03
CA LYS A 324 16.65 -4.01 -32.08
C LYS A 324 15.91 -5.32 -32.40
N GLN A 325 14.80 -5.61 -31.72
CA GLN A 325 14.06 -6.88 -31.83
C GLN A 325 14.93 -8.13 -31.61
N ASN A 326 15.97 -8.02 -30.77
CA ASN A 326 16.89 -9.11 -30.50
C ASN A 326 16.30 -10.10 -29.48
N GLU A 327 15.90 -11.29 -29.94
CA GLU A 327 15.32 -12.34 -29.09
C GLU A 327 16.29 -12.90 -28.03
N GLN A 328 17.60 -12.89 -28.26
CA GLN A 328 18.57 -13.31 -27.22
C GLN A 328 18.54 -12.34 -26.04
N ALA A 329 18.47 -11.03 -26.32
CA ALA A 329 18.36 -10.01 -25.29
C ALA A 329 17.06 -10.18 -24.48
N ARG A 330 15.96 -10.56 -25.15
CA ARG A 330 14.69 -10.89 -24.49
C ARG A 330 14.82 -12.08 -23.53
N VAL A 331 15.46 -13.17 -23.96
CA VAL A 331 15.65 -14.37 -23.11
C VAL A 331 16.50 -14.05 -21.89
N TRP A 332 17.62 -13.34 -22.08
CA TRP A 332 18.47 -12.92 -20.97
C TRP A 332 17.75 -11.94 -20.03
N GLY A 333 16.97 -11.00 -20.56
CA GLY A 333 16.17 -10.09 -19.74
C GLY A 333 15.22 -10.83 -18.80
N HIS A 334 14.52 -11.87 -19.28
CA HIS A 334 13.65 -12.68 -18.41
C HIS A 334 14.42 -13.52 -17.39
N ARG A 335 15.62 -14.02 -17.73
CA ARG A 335 16.47 -14.75 -16.78
C ARG A 335 16.97 -13.80 -15.68
N LEU A 336 17.45 -12.63 -16.05
CA LEU A 336 17.89 -11.59 -15.13
C LEU A 336 16.76 -11.13 -14.22
N LEU A 337 15.54 -10.98 -14.75
CA LEU A 337 14.36 -10.60 -13.96
C LEU A 337 14.04 -11.64 -12.88
N LYS A 338 14.12 -12.93 -13.20
CA LYS A 338 13.93 -14.02 -12.22
C LYS A 338 15.06 -14.05 -11.18
N LEU A 339 16.30 -13.85 -11.60
CA LEU A 339 17.44 -13.74 -10.69
C LEU A 339 17.32 -12.53 -9.75
N ALA A 340 16.86 -11.39 -10.26
CA ALA A 340 16.60 -10.20 -9.47
C ALA A 340 15.53 -10.45 -8.41
N LEU A 341 14.43 -11.15 -8.77
CA LEU A 341 13.41 -11.55 -7.81
C LEU A 341 13.98 -12.42 -6.68
N VAL A 342 14.83 -13.40 -7.02
CA VAL A 342 15.49 -14.25 -6.03
C VAL A 342 16.42 -13.44 -5.14
N ALA A 343 17.20 -12.51 -5.70
CA ALA A 343 18.09 -11.64 -4.94
C ALA A 343 17.32 -10.71 -3.99
N GLN A 344 16.21 -10.12 -4.43
CA GLN A 344 15.32 -9.32 -3.58
C GLN A 344 14.75 -10.16 -2.42
N ALA A 345 14.24 -11.36 -2.72
CA ALA A 345 13.70 -12.27 -1.70
C ALA A 345 14.78 -12.71 -0.71
N ALA A 346 15.99 -13.02 -1.19
CA ALA A 346 17.14 -13.33 -0.35
C ALA A 346 17.53 -12.14 0.54
N GLY A 347 17.55 -10.92 0.01
CA GLY A 347 17.83 -9.72 0.78
C GLY A 347 16.83 -9.49 1.92
N ILE A 348 15.53 -9.68 1.64
CA ILE A 348 14.47 -9.59 2.66
C ILE A 348 14.59 -10.72 3.69
N ALA A 349 14.84 -11.96 3.26
CA ALA A 349 15.02 -13.09 4.16
C ALA A 349 16.24 -12.91 5.07
N LEU A 350 17.37 -12.43 4.52
CA LEU A 350 18.57 -12.08 5.29
C LEU A 350 18.28 -10.97 6.28
N LEU A 351 17.56 -9.92 5.89
CA LEU A 351 17.16 -8.85 6.81
C LEU A 351 16.36 -9.40 7.99
N ILE A 352 15.32 -10.20 7.71
CA ILE A 352 14.48 -10.82 8.75
C ILE A 352 15.31 -11.73 9.65
N SER A 353 16.26 -12.48 9.08
CA SER A 353 17.13 -13.37 9.84
C SER A 353 18.10 -12.57 10.73
N GLN A 354 18.82 -11.61 10.17
CA GLN A 354 19.83 -10.82 10.89
C GLN A 354 19.20 -10.00 12.01
N VAL A 355 18.00 -9.46 11.82
CA VAL A 355 17.27 -8.75 12.90
C VAL A 355 16.99 -9.66 14.10
N LYS A 356 16.89 -10.99 13.90
CA LYS A 356 16.66 -11.95 14.98
C LYS A 356 17.96 -12.53 15.58
N THR A 357 19.04 -12.59 14.81
CA THR A 357 20.26 -13.33 15.19
C THR A 357 21.46 -12.45 15.51
N LEU A 358 21.48 -11.19 15.06
CA LEU A 358 22.63 -10.32 15.27
C LEU A 358 22.77 -9.95 16.75
N THR A 359 23.93 -10.26 17.32
CA THR A 359 24.31 -9.94 18.70
C THR A 359 25.43 -8.89 18.68
N ASN A 360 25.71 -8.26 19.83
CA ASN A 360 26.75 -7.23 19.97
C ASN A 360 26.58 -6.05 18.98
N LEU A 361 25.38 -5.47 18.95
CA LEU A 361 25.02 -4.39 18.03
C LEU A 361 25.95 -3.18 18.09
N THR A 362 26.60 -2.94 19.24
CA THR A 362 27.51 -1.81 19.45
C THR A 362 28.67 -1.77 18.46
N GLN A 363 29.18 -2.92 18.00
CA GLN A 363 30.28 -3.00 17.03
C GLN A 363 29.84 -2.69 15.59
N HIS A 364 28.54 -2.71 15.33
CA HIS A 364 27.95 -2.51 14.01
C HIS A 364 27.32 -1.11 13.85
N ILE A 365 27.52 -0.21 14.83
CA ILE A 365 27.09 1.18 14.76
C ILE A 365 28.19 2.01 14.09
N ASP A 366 27.86 2.71 12.99
CA ASP A 366 28.78 3.66 12.35
C ASP A 366 29.11 4.81 13.32
N PRO A 367 30.38 5.03 13.68
CA PRO A 367 30.80 6.09 14.60
C PRO A 367 30.40 7.50 14.15
N ARG A 368 30.18 7.71 12.85
CA ARG A 368 29.72 9.00 12.29
C ARG A 368 28.34 9.41 12.81
N GLN A 369 27.55 8.46 13.35
CA GLN A 369 26.24 8.73 13.92
C GLN A 369 26.30 9.29 15.35
N TYR A 370 27.43 9.13 16.07
CA TYR A 370 27.50 9.49 17.49
C TYR A 370 27.32 10.98 17.75
N GLU A 371 27.77 11.86 16.84
CA GLU A 371 27.54 13.30 17.01
C GLU A 371 26.04 13.63 16.96
N GLN A 372 25.33 13.15 15.93
CA GLN A 372 23.89 13.39 15.78
C GLN A 372 23.09 12.74 16.90
N PHE A 373 23.47 11.53 17.31
CA PHE A 373 22.83 10.84 18.42
C PHE A 373 23.09 11.55 19.75
N GLY A 374 24.29 12.08 19.97
CA GLY A 374 24.64 12.90 21.14
C GLY A 374 23.80 14.17 21.23
N ARG A 375 23.55 14.85 20.10
CA ARG A 375 22.61 15.98 20.05
C ARG A 375 21.20 15.56 20.44
N TRP A 376 20.71 14.46 19.91
CA TRP A 376 19.39 13.93 20.25
C TRP A 376 19.26 13.55 21.74
N LEU A 377 20.31 12.96 22.33
CA LEU A 377 20.35 12.68 23.77
C LEU A 377 20.29 13.96 24.60
N ALA A 378 21.07 14.97 24.22
CA ALA A 378 21.11 16.25 24.90
C ALA A 378 19.74 16.98 24.81
N GLU A 379 19.11 17.00 23.64
CA GLU A 379 17.73 17.51 23.45
C GLU A 379 16.76 16.82 24.41
N ARG A 380 16.85 15.49 24.52
CA ARG A 380 15.97 14.70 25.38
C ARG A 380 16.24 14.89 26.88
N SER A 381 17.46 15.28 27.24
CA SER A 381 17.81 15.69 28.61
C SER A 381 17.39 17.12 28.97
N GLY A 382 16.76 17.85 28.04
CA GLY A 382 16.25 19.20 28.25
C GLY A 382 17.20 20.32 27.79
N ALA A 383 18.25 20.01 27.01
CA ALA A 383 19.15 21.02 26.48
C ALA A 383 18.40 21.96 25.52
N THR A 384 18.62 23.27 25.65
CA THR A 384 18.03 24.26 24.74
C THR A 384 18.75 24.25 23.38
N LYS A 385 18.08 24.73 22.34
CA LYS A 385 18.67 24.84 20.99
C LYS A 385 19.95 25.69 20.97
N GLU A 386 20.04 26.69 21.84
CA GLU A 386 21.24 27.53 22.00
C GLU A 386 22.40 26.77 22.65
N GLN A 387 22.12 25.98 23.68
CA GLN A 387 23.12 25.11 24.33
C GLN A 387 23.65 24.04 23.35
N LEU A 388 22.78 23.50 22.50
CA LEU A 388 23.17 22.52 21.47
C LEU A 388 23.99 23.14 20.34
N ALA A 389 23.71 24.38 19.96
CA ALA A 389 24.47 25.10 18.96
C ALA A 389 25.89 25.46 19.43
N GLN A 390 26.08 25.60 20.75
CA GLN A 390 27.37 25.91 21.38
C GLN A 390 28.10 24.66 21.93
N ALA A 391 27.46 23.48 21.90
CA ALA A 391 28.04 22.25 22.41
C ALA A 391 29.23 21.79 21.55
N SER A 392 30.33 21.39 22.20
CA SER A 392 31.48 20.82 21.50
C SER A 392 31.12 19.45 20.89
N PRO A 393 31.44 19.18 19.60
CA PRO A 393 31.15 17.89 18.96
C PRO A 393 31.76 16.70 19.72
N GLU A 394 32.95 16.87 20.31
CA GLU A 394 33.64 15.84 21.08
C GLU A 394 32.86 15.40 22.32
N LEU A 395 32.27 16.34 23.06
CA LEU A 395 31.47 16.04 24.24
C LEU A 395 30.18 15.29 23.86
N LEU A 396 29.55 15.68 22.75
CA LEU A 396 28.35 15.02 22.23
C LEU A 396 28.66 13.57 21.81
N ILE A 397 29.80 13.35 21.15
CA ILE A 397 30.27 12.02 20.76
C ILE A 397 30.59 11.18 22.00
N ALA A 398 31.28 11.72 22.99
CA ALA A 398 31.61 11.01 24.23
C ALA A 398 30.35 10.57 24.99
N ASN A 399 29.38 11.47 25.16
CA ASN A 399 28.09 11.15 25.81
C ASN A 399 27.33 10.05 25.05
N ALA A 400 27.35 10.09 23.71
CA ALA A 400 26.74 9.07 22.87
C ALA A 400 27.43 7.71 23.03
N GLN A 401 28.76 7.68 23.08
CA GLN A 401 29.55 6.47 23.29
C GLN A 401 29.27 5.87 24.67
N ASP A 402 29.25 6.69 25.72
CA ASP A 402 28.94 6.25 27.09
C ASP A 402 27.54 5.64 27.19
N PHE A 403 26.56 6.28 26.55
CA PHE A 403 25.20 5.75 26.49
C PHE A 403 25.14 4.38 25.82
N VAL A 404 25.81 4.22 24.67
CA VAL A 404 25.83 2.98 23.90
C VAL A 404 26.60 1.88 24.63
N ALA A 405 27.70 2.22 25.32
CA ALA A 405 28.44 1.28 26.15
C ALA A 405 27.58 0.75 27.31
N ASN A 406 26.87 1.65 28.01
CA ASN A 406 26.01 1.28 29.15
C ASN A 406 24.70 0.61 28.76
N SER A 407 24.17 0.91 27.57
CA SER A 407 22.90 0.37 27.09
C SER A 407 23.06 -0.80 26.12
N GLY A 408 24.30 -1.17 25.77
CA GLY A 408 24.61 -2.14 24.72
C GLY A 408 23.89 -3.48 24.85
N SER A 409 23.75 -4.01 26.06
CA SER A 409 23.04 -5.27 26.34
C SER A 409 21.52 -5.19 26.15
N ARG A 410 20.95 -3.98 26.19
CA ARG A 410 19.51 -3.70 26.01
C ARG A 410 19.18 -3.24 24.59
N LEU A 411 20.20 -2.99 23.76
CA LEU A 411 20.00 -2.68 22.35
C LEU A 411 19.54 -3.92 21.60
N ALA A 412 18.44 -3.79 20.88
CA ALA A 412 17.89 -4.82 20.03
C ALA A 412 17.49 -4.24 18.67
N LEU A 413 17.42 -5.12 17.66
CA LEU A 413 16.82 -4.79 16.37
C LEU A 413 15.35 -5.19 16.37
N SER A 414 14.53 -4.45 15.63
CA SER A 414 13.12 -4.77 15.47
C SER A 414 12.66 -4.41 14.07
N LEU A 415 11.94 -5.32 13.40
CA LEU A 415 11.29 -5.04 12.12
C LEU A 415 10.23 -3.95 12.24
N ASN A 416 9.69 -3.74 13.45
CA ASN A 416 8.72 -2.68 13.72
C ASN A 416 9.39 -1.33 13.97
N ALA A 417 10.73 -1.26 14.06
CA ALA A 417 11.43 0.01 14.26
C ALA A 417 11.40 0.88 12.99
N ASN A 418 11.41 0.25 11.82
CA ASN A 418 11.23 0.93 10.54
C ASN A 418 10.40 0.06 9.56
N PRO A 419 9.09 -0.05 9.79
CA PRO A 419 8.21 -0.92 9.02
C PRO A 419 8.08 -0.46 7.57
N VAL A 420 8.29 0.83 7.30
CA VAL A 420 8.20 1.45 5.98
C VAL A 420 9.28 0.90 5.04
N GLU A 421 10.52 0.71 5.52
CA GLU A 421 11.60 0.16 4.69
C GLU A 421 11.34 -1.29 4.28
N LEU A 422 10.88 -2.11 5.21
CA LEU A 422 10.47 -3.48 4.90
C LEU A 422 9.33 -3.49 3.88
N ALA A 423 8.35 -2.60 4.04
CA ALA A 423 7.26 -2.42 3.08
C ALA A 423 7.76 -2.06 1.68
N ALA A 424 8.69 -1.13 1.61
CA ALA A 424 9.33 -0.69 0.38
C ALA A 424 9.99 -1.89 -0.32
N LEU A 425 10.83 -2.65 0.39
CA LEU A 425 11.49 -3.84 -0.16
C LEU A 425 10.48 -4.90 -0.64
N ILE A 426 9.42 -5.17 0.14
CA ILE A 426 8.35 -6.10 -0.26
C ILE A 426 7.61 -5.58 -1.50
N THR A 427 7.35 -4.28 -1.58
CA THR A 427 6.67 -3.66 -2.73
C THR A 427 7.53 -3.78 -3.99
N ALA A 428 8.85 -3.55 -3.88
CA ALA A 428 9.79 -3.76 -4.97
C ALA A 428 9.83 -5.22 -5.44
N LEU A 429 9.84 -6.18 -4.51
CA LEU A 429 9.74 -7.61 -4.79
C LEU A 429 8.43 -7.95 -5.52
N VAL A 430 7.30 -7.44 -5.03
CA VAL A 430 5.98 -7.72 -5.61
C VAL A 430 5.83 -7.08 -6.99
N ALA A 431 6.37 -5.87 -7.22
CA ALA A 431 6.39 -5.25 -8.54
C ALA A 431 7.14 -6.14 -9.56
N THR A 432 8.33 -6.65 -9.16
CA THR A 432 9.10 -7.60 -9.98
C THR A 432 8.34 -8.92 -10.20
N LEU A 433 7.73 -9.48 -9.16
CA LEU A 433 6.92 -10.70 -9.24
C LEU A 433 5.71 -10.52 -10.16
N PHE A 434 5.04 -9.37 -10.08
CA PHE A 434 3.89 -9.03 -10.89
C PHE A 434 4.24 -9.10 -12.37
N VAL A 435 5.34 -8.48 -12.78
CA VAL A 435 5.81 -8.55 -14.18
C VAL A 435 6.11 -9.99 -14.59
N ILE A 436 6.76 -10.79 -13.74
CA ILE A 436 7.06 -12.20 -14.04
C ILE A 436 5.76 -12.98 -14.24
N ILE A 437 4.78 -12.82 -13.36
CA ILE A 437 3.48 -13.48 -13.46
C ILE A 437 2.83 -13.10 -14.80
N PHE A 438 2.65 -11.82 -15.09
CA PHE A 438 1.94 -11.38 -16.31
C PHE A 438 2.75 -11.56 -17.62
N SER A 439 4.06 -11.82 -17.53
CA SER A 439 4.89 -12.27 -18.67
C SER A 439 4.63 -13.73 -19.06
N PHE A 440 4.02 -14.52 -18.19
CA PHE A 440 3.68 -15.91 -18.49
C PHE A 440 2.41 -15.97 -19.33
N ARG A 441 2.46 -16.63 -20.51
CA ARG A 441 1.30 -16.84 -21.40
C ARG A 441 0.48 -15.57 -21.67
N THR A 442 1.16 -14.45 -21.93
CA THR A 442 0.53 -13.13 -22.07
C THR A 442 -0.57 -13.08 -23.12
N GLU A 443 -0.45 -13.76 -24.26
CA GLU A 443 -1.51 -13.75 -25.29
C GLU A 443 -2.82 -14.38 -24.79
N LYS A 444 -2.74 -15.53 -24.11
CA LYS A 444 -3.92 -16.16 -23.50
C LYS A 444 -4.56 -15.26 -22.44
N LEU A 445 -3.75 -14.56 -21.65
CA LEU A 445 -4.25 -13.58 -20.68
C LEU A 445 -5.02 -12.46 -21.37
N ARG A 446 -4.45 -11.89 -22.45
CA ARG A 446 -5.08 -10.81 -23.21
C ARG A 446 -6.42 -11.22 -23.80
N GLU A 447 -6.55 -12.45 -24.29
CA GLU A 447 -7.81 -12.97 -24.82
C GLU A 447 -8.91 -13.02 -23.75
N MET A 448 -8.55 -13.40 -22.53
CA MET A 448 -9.48 -13.54 -21.41
C MET A 448 -9.89 -12.20 -20.75
N LEU A 449 -9.06 -11.17 -20.90
CA LEU A 449 -9.35 -9.84 -20.37
C LEU A 449 -10.51 -9.17 -21.14
N PRO A 450 -11.32 -8.32 -20.48
CA PRO A 450 -12.44 -7.65 -21.15
C PRO A 450 -12.03 -6.77 -22.33
N PRO A 451 -12.98 -6.40 -23.20
CA PRO A 451 -12.74 -5.44 -24.26
C PRO A 451 -12.23 -4.10 -23.72
N LEU A 452 -11.36 -3.45 -24.49
CA LEU A 452 -10.73 -2.17 -24.13
C LEU A 452 -11.75 -1.10 -23.75
N ASP A 453 -12.86 -0.99 -24.47
CA ASP A 453 -13.91 0.01 -24.19
C ASP A 453 -14.53 -0.16 -22.79
N LYS A 454 -14.63 -1.40 -22.30
CA LYS A 454 -15.16 -1.68 -20.97
C LYS A 454 -14.15 -1.31 -19.89
N LEU A 455 -12.86 -1.59 -20.13
CA LEU A 455 -11.76 -1.21 -19.23
C LEU A 455 -11.60 0.31 -19.17
N ASP A 456 -11.61 0.99 -20.32
CA ASP A 456 -11.54 2.44 -20.41
C ASP A 456 -12.72 3.12 -19.71
N SER A 457 -13.94 2.61 -19.92
CA SER A 457 -15.14 3.11 -19.22
C SER A 457 -15.05 2.91 -17.71
N LEU A 458 -14.52 1.77 -17.25
CA LEU A 458 -14.34 1.50 -15.82
C LEU A 458 -13.28 2.42 -15.20
N MET A 459 -12.16 2.63 -15.90
CA MET A 459 -11.10 3.55 -15.50
C MET A 459 -11.63 4.98 -15.37
N TYR A 460 -12.41 5.46 -16.34
CA TYR A 460 -13.07 6.76 -16.24
C TYR A 460 -13.96 6.86 -15.00
N LYS A 461 -14.85 5.88 -14.78
CA LYS A 461 -15.80 5.89 -13.65
C LYS A 461 -15.09 5.87 -12.30
N THR A 462 -14.07 5.02 -12.15
CA THR A 462 -13.29 4.93 -10.91
C THR A 462 -12.50 6.21 -10.66
N ALA A 463 -11.90 6.82 -11.70
CA ALA A 463 -11.26 8.14 -11.60
C ALA A 463 -12.25 9.25 -11.23
N SER A 464 -13.49 9.23 -11.75
CA SER A 464 -14.53 10.19 -11.37
C SER A 464 -14.94 10.06 -9.91
N VAL A 465 -15.10 8.84 -9.39
CA VAL A 465 -15.39 8.60 -7.97
C VAL A 465 -14.23 9.06 -7.10
N ALA A 466 -12.99 8.76 -7.49
CA ALA A 466 -11.80 9.25 -6.80
C ALA A 466 -11.73 10.77 -6.77
N PHE A 467 -11.97 11.45 -7.90
CA PHE A 467 -12.02 12.91 -7.97
C PHE A 467 -13.06 13.50 -7.01
N ALA A 468 -14.27 12.95 -6.98
CA ALA A 468 -15.32 13.40 -6.06
C ALA A 468 -14.93 13.18 -4.59
N GLY A 469 -14.38 12.01 -4.27
CA GLY A 469 -13.89 11.70 -2.92
C GLY A 469 -12.76 12.63 -2.47
N LEU A 470 -11.78 12.89 -3.35
CA LEU A 470 -10.68 13.84 -3.11
C LEU A 470 -11.17 15.30 -3.00
N ALA A 471 -12.28 15.67 -3.66
CA ALA A 471 -12.88 16.98 -3.48
C ALA A 471 -13.50 17.11 -2.06
N ILE A 472 -14.23 16.08 -1.61
CA ILE A 472 -14.78 16.03 -0.25
C ILE A 472 -13.64 16.05 0.78
N LEU A 473 -12.53 15.34 0.49
CA LEU A 473 -11.32 15.39 1.30
C LEU A 473 -10.81 16.82 1.48
N LEU A 474 -10.65 17.59 0.39
CA LEU A 474 -10.19 18.99 0.48
C LEU A 474 -11.16 19.87 1.27
N ILE A 475 -12.47 19.76 1.02
CA ILE A 475 -13.48 20.55 1.71
C ILE A 475 -13.47 20.25 3.21
N THR A 476 -13.55 18.98 3.59
CA THR A 476 -13.55 18.55 4.99
C THR A 476 -12.22 18.87 5.68
N GLY A 477 -11.10 18.82 4.94
CA GLY A 477 -9.78 19.16 5.45
C GLY A 477 -9.65 20.65 5.77
N ALA A 478 -10.12 21.51 4.86
CA ALA A 478 -10.12 22.96 5.08
C ALA A 478 -11.01 23.36 6.27
N VAL A 479 -12.19 22.74 6.41
CA VAL A 479 -13.08 22.99 7.56
C VAL A 479 -12.42 22.54 8.86
N TRP A 480 -11.85 21.34 8.89
CA TRP A 480 -11.12 20.86 10.06
C TRP A 480 -9.93 21.76 10.41
N ALA A 481 -9.18 22.20 9.40
CA ALA A 481 -8.03 23.07 9.59
C ALA A 481 -8.42 24.42 10.22
N ASN A 482 -9.55 25.00 9.79
CA ASN A 482 -10.05 26.23 10.37
C ASN A 482 -10.50 26.05 11.84
N GLU A 483 -11.12 24.91 12.17
CA GLU A 483 -11.51 24.60 13.55
C GLU A 483 -10.29 24.36 14.46
N SER A 484 -9.24 23.70 13.94
CA SER A 484 -8.04 23.37 14.71
C SER A 484 -7.05 24.53 14.80
N TRP A 485 -6.78 25.25 13.71
CA TRP A 485 -5.69 26.25 13.62
C TRP A 485 -6.17 27.67 13.32
N GLY A 486 -7.47 27.89 13.11
CA GLY A 486 -8.04 29.22 12.83
C GLY A 486 -7.86 29.70 11.40
N HIS A 487 -7.39 28.84 10.48
CA HIS A 487 -7.26 29.14 9.06
C HIS A 487 -7.63 27.94 8.19
N TYR A 488 -8.19 28.18 7.01
CA TYR A 488 -8.61 27.12 6.08
C TYR A 488 -7.45 26.43 5.35
N TRP A 489 -6.29 27.09 5.23
CA TRP A 489 -5.15 26.60 4.44
C TRP A 489 -3.85 27.29 4.85
N SER A 490 -2.76 26.53 4.88
CA SER A 490 -1.41 26.92 5.29
C SER A 490 -0.31 26.53 4.29
N TRP A 491 -0.65 25.90 3.16
CA TRP A 491 0.30 25.44 2.12
C TRP A 491 1.40 24.50 2.65
N ASP A 492 1.13 23.79 3.74
CA ASP A 492 2.06 22.80 4.24
C ASP A 492 2.15 21.58 3.29
N SER A 493 3.13 20.72 3.51
CA SER A 493 3.36 19.54 2.65
C SER A 493 2.15 18.60 2.53
N LYS A 494 1.33 18.47 3.59
CA LYS A 494 0.17 17.58 3.62
C LYS A 494 -1.00 18.17 2.84
N GLU A 495 -1.34 19.42 3.11
CA GLU A 495 -2.37 20.16 2.38
C GLU A 495 -2.00 20.27 0.88
N THR A 496 -0.77 20.68 0.58
CA THR A 496 -0.28 20.80 -0.79
C THR A 496 -0.33 19.44 -1.51
N GLY A 497 0.07 18.36 -0.84
CA GLY A 497 -0.02 17.00 -1.38
C GLY A 497 -1.46 16.58 -1.71
N ALA A 498 -2.42 16.90 -0.83
CA ALA A 498 -3.84 16.63 -1.09
C ALA A 498 -4.37 17.44 -2.29
N LEU A 499 -3.97 18.70 -2.43
CA LEU A 499 -4.32 19.54 -3.57
C LEU A 499 -3.75 18.98 -4.88
N VAL A 500 -2.47 18.57 -4.87
CA VAL A 500 -1.82 17.95 -6.04
C VAL A 500 -2.53 16.66 -6.43
N ALA A 501 -2.90 15.81 -5.47
CA ALA A 501 -3.66 14.59 -5.75
C ALA A 501 -5.01 14.90 -6.40
N TRP A 502 -5.76 15.86 -5.87
CA TRP A 502 -7.04 16.27 -6.47
C TRP A 502 -6.87 16.87 -7.86
N LEU A 503 -5.92 17.79 -8.06
CA LEU A 503 -5.61 18.40 -9.36
C LEU A 503 -5.15 17.36 -10.39
N THR A 504 -4.46 16.32 -9.96
CA THR A 504 -4.04 15.21 -10.82
C THR A 504 -5.26 14.49 -11.42
N TYR A 505 -6.24 14.13 -10.59
CA TYR A 505 -7.48 13.50 -11.07
C TYR A 505 -8.38 14.50 -11.81
N ALA A 506 -8.36 15.78 -11.44
CA ALA A 506 -9.03 16.84 -12.19
C ALA A 506 -8.45 16.94 -13.61
N ALA A 507 -7.12 16.96 -13.76
CA ALA A 507 -6.43 17.00 -15.04
C ALA A 507 -6.66 15.73 -15.86
N PHE A 508 -6.70 14.56 -15.22
CA PHE A 508 -7.10 13.31 -15.87
C PHE A 508 -8.50 13.44 -16.51
N LEU A 509 -9.51 13.89 -15.76
CA LEU A 509 -10.87 14.05 -16.28
C LEU A 509 -10.95 15.19 -17.30
N HIS A 510 -10.23 16.28 -17.08
CA HIS A 510 -10.20 17.41 -17.98
C HIS A 510 -9.62 17.02 -19.35
N THR A 511 -8.52 16.27 -19.40
CA THR A 511 -7.94 15.79 -20.67
C THR A 511 -8.88 14.84 -21.41
N ARG A 512 -9.67 14.03 -20.69
CA ARG A 512 -10.71 13.18 -21.27
C ARG A 512 -11.84 13.98 -21.93
N ILE A 513 -12.30 15.05 -21.27
CA ILE A 513 -13.43 15.87 -21.75
C ILE A 513 -12.99 16.85 -22.83
N SER A 514 -11.88 17.58 -22.62
CA SER A 514 -11.41 18.65 -23.51
C SER A 514 -10.68 18.14 -24.75
N ARG A 515 -9.79 17.15 -24.59
CA ARG A 515 -8.91 16.63 -25.65
C ARG A 515 -9.32 15.25 -26.14
N GLY A 516 -10.38 14.67 -25.57
CA GLY A 516 -10.84 13.33 -25.94
C GLY A 516 -9.84 12.22 -25.62
N TRP A 517 -8.91 12.43 -24.67
CA TRP A 517 -7.90 11.43 -24.33
C TRP A 517 -8.57 10.12 -23.86
N LYS A 518 -8.31 9.05 -24.60
CA LYS A 518 -8.77 7.68 -24.32
C LYS A 518 -7.63 6.70 -24.56
N GLY A 519 -7.75 5.52 -23.99
CA GLY A 519 -6.77 4.45 -24.16
C GLY A 519 -5.40 4.72 -23.53
N ARG A 520 -4.29 4.43 -24.24
CA ARG A 520 -2.90 4.47 -23.69
C ARG A 520 -2.60 5.69 -22.86
N SER A 521 -2.80 6.87 -23.44
CA SER A 521 -2.44 8.13 -22.78
C SER A 521 -3.17 8.30 -21.47
N SER A 522 -4.44 7.88 -21.43
CA SER A 522 -5.22 7.93 -20.20
C SER A 522 -4.80 6.84 -19.20
N ALA A 523 -4.49 5.63 -19.66
CA ALA A 523 -3.98 4.58 -18.76
C ALA A 523 -2.63 4.94 -18.14
N TYR A 524 -1.70 5.52 -18.91
CA TYR A 524 -0.44 6.04 -18.36
C TYR A 524 -0.66 7.18 -17.38
N PHE A 525 -1.60 8.10 -17.66
CA PHE A 525 -1.96 9.15 -16.72
C PHE A 525 -2.48 8.54 -15.41
N ALA A 526 -3.43 7.60 -15.45
CA ALA A 526 -3.97 6.97 -14.25
C ALA A 526 -2.90 6.25 -13.42
N ILE A 527 -1.89 5.65 -14.07
CA ILE A 527 -0.75 5.02 -13.40
C ILE A 527 0.12 6.07 -12.71
N ILE A 528 0.55 7.09 -13.45
CA ILE A 528 1.41 8.16 -12.93
C ILE A 528 0.70 8.97 -11.85
N GLY A 529 -0.61 9.16 -11.96
CA GLY A 529 -1.38 9.91 -10.97
C GLY A 529 -1.64 9.15 -9.66
N PHE A 530 -1.47 7.83 -9.66
CA PHE A 530 -1.55 7.02 -8.44
C PHE A 530 -0.19 6.87 -7.74
N LEU A 531 0.89 6.75 -8.51
CA LEU A 531 2.28 6.70 -8.02
C LEU A 531 2.71 8.06 -7.46
#